data_AF-A0A6M4C2Q2-F1
#
_entry.id   AF-A0A6M4C2Q2-F1
#
_cell.length_a   1.000
_cell.length_b   1.000
_cell.length_c   1.000
_cell.angle_alpha   90.00
_cell.angle_beta   90.00
_cell.angle_gamma   90.00
#
_symmetry.space_group_name_H-M   'P 1'
#
loop_
_entity.id
_entity.type
_entity.pdbx_description
1 polymer ?
#
loop_
_entity_poly.entity_id
_entity_poly.type
_entity_poly.pdbx_seq_one_letter_code
_entity_poly.pdbx_strand_id
1 'polypeptide(L)'
;QPQGPKANILVSGNEIRQFASFLMEKLNVSKEQKSEDDDYIVVFSRASTRLILNEAELLLALAQEFKMRTVTVSLEEQTFDSIVQSISGASMLVSMHGAQLITSMFLPRGAVVIELFPYGVNPDQYTPYKTLATLPGMDLQYVAWRNTIEENSVNYPDRPWEQGGITHLEKEEQERILASKEVPRHLCCRNPEWLFRIYQDTIVDIPSFLEVLREGLKAKPNLKKAKPVNIVHPGRVREPKCQTSVQATNEAKLAVSWQIPWNLKYLKVREVKYEVWI
;
A
#
# COMPACT_ATOMS: atom_id res chain seq x y z
N GLN A 1 11.45 16.52 -11.22
CA GLN A 1 10.60 15.61 -12.03
C GLN A 1 9.56 15.00 -11.10
N PRO A 2 8.29 14.85 -11.51
CA PRO A 2 7.29 14.19 -10.68
C PRO A 2 7.74 12.76 -10.38
N GLN A 3 7.74 12.41 -9.09
CA GLN A 3 7.97 11.03 -8.67
C GLN A 3 6.69 10.25 -8.97
N GLY A 4 6.78 9.31 -9.90
CA GLY A 4 5.68 8.44 -10.30
C GLY A 4 6.20 7.05 -10.63
N PRO A 5 5.32 6.03 -10.70
CA PRO A 5 5.72 4.71 -11.13
C PRO A 5 6.38 4.82 -12.51
N LYS A 6 7.52 4.15 -12.71
CA LYS A 6 8.08 4.03 -14.06
C LYS A 6 7.05 3.32 -14.93
N ALA A 7 6.77 3.86 -16.11
CA ALA A 7 6.01 3.13 -17.11
C ALA A 7 6.74 1.80 -17.39
N ASN A 8 6.01 0.69 -17.42
CA ASN A 8 6.50 -0.66 -17.72
C ASN A 8 7.37 -1.34 -16.65
N ILE A 9 6.96 -1.30 -15.37
CA ILE A 9 7.49 -2.28 -14.41
C ILE A 9 6.61 -3.54 -14.49
N LEU A 10 7.19 -4.67 -14.90
CA LEU A 10 6.54 -5.99 -14.98
C LEU A 10 6.16 -6.58 -13.60
N VAL A 11 6.12 -5.77 -12.54
CA VAL A 11 5.79 -6.25 -11.19
C VAL A 11 4.29 -6.55 -11.15
N SER A 12 3.98 -7.81 -10.87
CA SER A 12 2.62 -8.26 -10.58
C SER A 12 2.40 -8.32 -9.07
N GLY A 13 1.16 -8.55 -8.67
CA GLY A 13 0.83 -8.88 -7.29
C GLY A 13 1.48 -10.18 -6.84
N ASN A 14 1.87 -11.09 -7.73
CA ASN A 14 2.50 -12.36 -7.33
C ASN A 14 3.85 -12.14 -6.65
N GLU A 15 4.71 -11.24 -7.15
CA GLU A 15 5.97 -10.92 -6.52
C GLU A 15 5.76 -10.33 -5.12
N ILE A 16 4.77 -9.43 -4.98
CA ILE A 16 4.40 -8.85 -3.69
C ILE A 16 3.89 -9.92 -2.72
N ARG A 17 3.05 -10.85 -3.19
CA ARG A 17 2.53 -11.97 -2.40
C ARG A 17 3.63 -12.93 -1.95
N GLN A 18 4.60 -13.21 -2.81
CA GLN A 18 5.77 -14.03 -2.46
C GLN A 18 6.62 -13.33 -1.40
N PHE A 19 6.89 -12.04 -1.57
CA PHE A 19 7.62 -11.25 -0.59
C PHE A 19 6.90 -11.20 0.77
N ALA A 20 5.59 -10.95 0.77
CA ALA A 20 4.78 -10.98 1.98
C ALA A 20 4.82 -12.36 2.66
N SER A 21 4.76 -13.45 1.90
CA SER A 21 4.85 -14.82 2.43
C SER A 21 6.21 -15.12 3.05
N PHE A 22 7.29 -14.71 2.37
CA PHE A 22 8.65 -14.81 2.90
C PHE A 22 8.81 -14.03 4.20
N LEU A 23 8.29 -12.80 4.28
CA LEU A 23 8.34 -12.01 5.50
C LEU A 23 7.54 -12.65 6.64
N MET A 24 6.32 -13.12 6.39
CA MET A 24 5.52 -13.81 7.40
C MET A 24 6.25 -15.03 7.98
N GLU A 25 6.91 -15.82 7.12
CA GLU A 25 7.73 -16.95 7.56
C GLU A 25 8.88 -16.49 8.48
N LYS A 26 9.57 -15.40 8.13
CA LYS A 26 10.66 -14.84 8.95
C LYS A 26 10.20 -14.21 10.25
N LEU A 27 8.94 -13.79 10.32
CA LEU A 27 8.30 -13.26 11.52
C LEU A 27 7.62 -14.35 12.37
N ASN A 28 7.70 -15.63 11.97
CA ASN A 28 6.98 -16.75 12.60
C ASN A 28 5.45 -16.54 12.66
N VAL A 29 4.89 -15.82 11.69
CA VAL A 29 3.44 -15.60 11.56
C VAL A 29 2.81 -16.83 10.92
N SER A 30 1.85 -17.43 11.61
CA SER A 30 1.13 -18.62 11.12
C SER A 30 -0.20 -18.22 10.49
N LYS A 31 -0.56 -18.86 9.38
CA LYS A 31 -1.91 -18.78 8.84
C LYS A 31 -2.79 -19.74 9.62
N GLU A 32 -3.50 -19.23 10.61
CA GLU A 32 -4.51 -20.02 11.32
C GLU A 32 -5.60 -20.48 10.36
N GLN A 33 -6.11 -21.70 10.54
CA GLN A 33 -7.26 -22.19 9.78
C GLN A 33 -8.49 -21.44 10.26
N LYS A 34 -9.00 -20.53 9.43
CA LYS A 34 -10.22 -19.79 9.71
C LYS A 34 -11.46 -20.68 9.65
N SER A 35 -12.31 -20.59 10.66
CA SER A 35 -13.73 -20.89 10.52
C SER A 35 -14.47 -19.70 9.88
N GLU A 36 -15.63 -19.92 9.24
CA GLU A 36 -16.42 -18.82 8.65
C GLU A 36 -16.94 -17.82 9.72
N ASP A 37 -17.04 -18.25 10.99
CA ASP A 37 -17.46 -17.40 12.12
C ASP A 37 -16.32 -16.53 12.69
N ASP A 38 -15.10 -16.66 12.18
CA ASP A 38 -13.91 -15.94 12.65
C ASP A 38 -13.56 -14.70 11.81
N ASP A 39 -14.49 -14.17 11.03
CA ASP A 39 -14.23 -12.99 10.22
C ASP A 39 -14.21 -11.70 11.07
N TYR A 40 -13.17 -10.90 10.85
CA TYR A 40 -12.94 -9.65 11.56
C TYR A 40 -12.37 -8.56 10.67
N ILE A 41 -12.61 -7.33 11.11
CA ILE A 41 -12.15 -6.09 10.50
C ILE A 41 -11.05 -5.53 11.39
N VAL A 42 -9.92 -5.20 10.78
CA VAL A 42 -8.82 -4.50 11.46
C VAL A 42 -8.95 -3.01 11.21
N VAL A 43 -8.89 -2.21 12.28
CA VAL A 43 -8.83 -0.75 12.21
C VAL A 43 -7.50 -0.29 12.81
N PHE A 44 -6.73 0.47 12.04
CA PHE A 44 -5.51 1.09 12.55
C PHE A 44 -5.86 2.29 13.43
N SER A 45 -5.47 2.21 14.69
CA SER A 45 -5.43 3.33 15.61
C SER A 45 -4.07 4.04 15.55
N ARG A 46 -4.03 5.28 16.01
CA ARG A 46 -2.84 6.14 16.05
C ARG A 46 -2.84 6.91 17.38
N ALA A 47 -1.66 7.26 17.87
CA ALA A 47 -1.54 7.97 19.15
C ALA A 47 -1.17 9.46 19.03
N SER A 48 -0.63 9.89 17.88
CA SER A 48 0.04 11.19 17.75
C SER A 48 -0.54 12.14 16.70
N THR A 49 -0.83 11.64 15.51
CA THR A 49 -1.25 12.45 14.36
C THR A 49 -2.24 11.68 13.51
N ARG A 50 -3.11 12.37 12.76
CA ARG A 50 -4.12 11.75 11.89
C ARG A 50 -5.05 10.82 12.66
N LEU A 51 -5.47 11.26 13.83
CA LEU A 51 -6.36 10.50 14.69
C LEU A 51 -7.76 10.38 14.08
N ILE A 52 -8.41 9.24 14.29
CA ILE A 52 -9.85 9.09 14.10
C ILE A 52 -10.50 9.47 15.44
N LEU A 53 -11.09 10.65 15.53
CA LEU A 53 -11.55 11.21 16.80
C LEU A 53 -12.78 10.48 17.38
N ASN A 54 -13.59 9.87 16.53
CA ASN A 54 -14.73 9.03 16.89
C ASN A 54 -14.48 7.53 16.60
N GLU A 55 -13.27 7.04 16.88
CA GLU A 55 -12.86 5.65 16.58
C GLU A 55 -13.84 4.59 17.13
N ALA A 56 -14.35 4.78 18.36
CA ALA A 56 -15.31 3.86 18.96
C ALA A 56 -16.63 3.76 18.18
N GLU A 57 -17.11 4.88 17.62
CA GLU A 57 -18.30 4.93 16.79
C GLU A 57 -18.06 4.22 15.45
N LEU A 58 -16.90 4.46 14.84
CA LEU A 58 -16.49 3.79 13.60
C LEU A 58 -16.40 2.27 13.78
N LEU A 59 -15.78 1.80 14.86
CA LEU A 59 -15.69 0.37 15.19
C LEU A 59 -17.09 -0.24 15.34
N LEU A 60 -17.97 0.42 16.09
CA LEU A 60 -19.34 -0.07 16.28
C LEU A 60 -20.13 -0.13 14.97
N ALA A 61 -20.03 0.91 14.13
CA ALA A 61 -20.70 0.98 12.84
C ALA A 61 -20.23 -0.14 11.89
N LEU A 62 -18.91 -0.38 11.81
CA LEU A 62 -18.33 -1.46 11.02
C LEU A 62 -18.79 -2.83 11.50
N ALA A 63 -18.76 -3.07 12.82
CA ALA A 63 -19.21 -4.33 13.40
C ALA A 63 -20.70 -4.59 13.09
N GLN A 64 -21.53 -3.55 13.17
CA GLN A 64 -22.96 -3.65 12.89
C GLN A 64 -23.29 -3.85 11.41
N GLU A 65 -22.61 -3.14 10.52
CA GLU A 65 -22.83 -3.21 9.07
C GLU A 65 -22.45 -4.60 8.52
N PHE A 66 -21.27 -5.11 8.91
CA PHE A 66 -20.72 -6.34 8.34
C PHE A 66 -20.95 -7.60 9.19
N LYS A 67 -21.48 -7.45 10.41
CA LYS A 67 -21.63 -8.56 11.38
C LYS A 67 -20.30 -9.28 11.67
N MET A 68 -19.21 -8.52 11.67
CA MET A 68 -17.85 -8.99 11.94
C MET A 68 -17.33 -8.38 13.23
N ARG A 69 -16.43 -9.07 13.92
CA ARG A 69 -15.71 -8.45 15.05
C ARG A 69 -14.77 -7.36 14.53
N THR A 70 -14.60 -6.28 15.27
CA THR A 70 -13.62 -5.25 14.96
C THR A 70 -12.45 -5.32 15.94
N VAL A 71 -11.23 -5.26 15.41
CA VAL A 71 -9.98 -5.32 16.16
C VAL A 71 -9.17 -4.07 15.86
N THR A 72 -8.65 -3.40 16.89
CA THR A 72 -7.75 -2.28 16.74
C THR A 72 -6.29 -2.73 16.72
N VAL A 73 -5.50 -2.11 15.85
CA VAL A 73 -4.04 -2.31 15.79
C VAL A 73 -3.33 -0.96 15.82
N SER A 74 -2.19 -0.87 16.48
CA SER A 74 -1.44 0.37 16.67
C SER A 74 0.05 0.09 16.44
N LEU A 75 0.69 0.89 15.59
CA LEU A 75 2.14 0.79 15.35
C LEU A 75 2.94 1.21 16.58
N GLU A 76 2.37 2.07 17.41
CA GLU A 76 2.99 2.61 18.61
C GLU A 76 2.93 1.64 19.79
N GLU A 77 1.96 0.72 19.80
CA GLU A 77 1.70 -0.18 20.93
C GLU A 77 2.05 -1.65 20.66
N GLN A 78 2.02 -2.08 19.40
CA GLN A 78 2.20 -3.48 19.02
C GLN A 78 3.49 -3.70 18.22
N THR A 79 4.07 -4.89 18.35
CA THR A 79 5.21 -5.29 17.53
C THR A 79 4.80 -5.54 16.08
N PHE A 80 5.74 -5.40 15.15
CA PHE A 80 5.43 -5.58 13.73
C PHE A 80 4.93 -6.99 13.40
N ASP A 81 5.48 -8.03 14.01
CA ASP A 81 5.02 -9.42 13.85
C ASP A 81 3.58 -9.61 14.34
N SER A 82 3.20 -9.00 15.47
CA SER A 82 1.83 -9.04 16.00
C SER A 82 0.83 -8.32 15.06
N ILE A 83 1.23 -7.20 14.48
CA ILE A 83 0.42 -6.47 13.49
C ILE A 83 0.26 -7.30 12.22
N VAL A 84 1.35 -7.91 11.73
CA VAL A 84 1.29 -8.78 10.54
C VAL A 84 0.42 -10.00 10.81
N GLN A 85 0.49 -10.61 11.99
CA GLN A 85 -0.39 -11.71 12.40
C GLN A 85 -1.86 -11.28 12.33
N SER A 86 -2.21 -10.13 12.93
CA SER A 86 -3.56 -9.58 12.94
C SER A 86 -4.07 -9.25 11.55
N ILE A 87 -3.23 -8.73 10.65
CA ILE A 87 -3.64 -8.36 9.30
C ILE A 87 -3.73 -9.58 8.37
N SER A 88 -2.88 -10.59 8.57
CA SER A 88 -2.81 -11.77 7.69
C SER A 88 -4.11 -12.57 7.62
N GLY A 89 -4.97 -12.43 8.63
CA GLY A 89 -6.30 -13.02 8.71
C GLY A 89 -7.44 -12.02 8.62
N ALA A 90 -7.22 -10.72 8.39
CA ALA A 90 -8.33 -9.77 8.37
C ALA A 90 -9.15 -9.86 7.08
N SER A 91 -10.48 -9.72 7.18
CA SER A 91 -11.36 -9.62 6.00
C SER A 91 -11.40 -8.20 5.46
N MET A 92 -11.18 -7.20 6.31
CA MET A 92 -11.04 -5.80 5.93
C MET A 92 -9.96 -5.10 6.75
N LEU A 93 -9.31 -4.12 6.15
CA LEU A 93 -8.36 -3.21 6.80
C LEU A 93 -8.83 -1.76 6.60
N VAL A 94 -9.10 -1.06 7.69
CA VAL A 94 -9.50 0.35 7.71
C VAL A 94 -8.37 1.20 8.28
N SER A 95 -8.00 2.28 7.60
CA SER A 95 -6.99 3.20 8.14
C SER A 95 -7.02 4.59 7.51
N MET A 96 -6.68 5.61 8.30
CA MET A 96 -6.27 6.91 7.78
C MET A 96 -5.04 6.78 6.87
N HIS A 97 -5.05 7.48 5.74
CA HIS A 97 -3.97 7.51 4.75
C HIS A 97 -2.60 7.63 5.44
N GLY A 98 -1.69 6.71 5.14
CA GLY A 98 -0.33 6.73 5.66
C GLY A 98 0.45 5.45 5.47
N ALA A 99 1.76 5.53 5.73
CA ALA A 99 2.76 4.49 5.47
C ALA A 99 2.32 3.08 5.91
N GLN A 100 1.62 2.97 7.05
CA GLN A 100 1.16 1.71 7.63
C GLN A 100 0.24 0.90 6.71
N LEU A 101 -0.48 1.53 5.79
CA LEU A 101 -1.31 0.83 4.79
C LEU A 101 -0.49 -0.07 3.85
N ILE A 102 0.84 0.02 3.83
CA ILE A 102 1.69 -0.96 3.13
C ILE A 102 1.48 -2.39 3.65
N THR A 103 1.08 -2.53 4.92
CA THR A 103 0.74 -3.82 5.53
C THR A 103 -0.45 -4.51 4.88
N SER A 104 -1.25 -3.80 4.07
CA SER A 104 -2.28 -4.42 3.22
C SER A 104 -1.74 -5.52 2.30
N MET A 105 -0.43 -5.55 2.01
CA MET A 105 0.18 -6.65 1.26
C MET A 105 0.03 -8.04 1.94
N PHE A 106 -0.17 -8.05 3.26
CA PHE A 106 -0.37 -9.25 4.06
C PHE A 106 -1.82 -9.74 4.08
N LEU A 107 -2.79 -8.90 3.72
CA LEU A 107 -4.22 -9.26 3.73
C LEU A 107 -4.52 -10.45 2.82
N PRO A 108 -5.41 -11.38 3.16
CA PRO A 108 -5.77 -12.48 2.29
C PRO A 108 -6.39 -12.00 0.96
N ARG A 109 -6.39 -12.85 -0.06
CA ARG A 109 -7.08 -12.55 -1.32
C ARG A 109 -8.58 -12.41 -1.07
N GLY A 110 -9.21 -11.44 -1.73
CA GLY A 110 -10.61 -11.09 -1.56
C GLY A 110 -10.89 -10.08 -0.45
N ALA A 111 -9.90 -9.79 0.42
CA ALA A 111 -10.02 -8.80 1.47
C ALA A 111 -10.15 -7.37 0.93
N VAL A 112 -10.67 -6.48 1.78
CA VAL A 112 -10.92 -5.08 1.45
C VAL A 112 -9.93 -4.17 2.15
N VAL A 113 -9.35 -3.22 1.41
CA VAL A 113 -8.63 -2.07 1.96
C VAL A 113 -9.55 -0.85 1.91
N ILE A 114 -9.83 -0.26 3.05
CA ILE A 114 -10.63 0.94 3.22
C ILE A 114 -9.68 2.05 3.69
N GLU A 115 -9.37 2.97 2.78
CA GLU A 115 -8.47 4.07 3.03
C GLU A 115 -9.24 5.37 3.29
N LEU A 116 -8.99 6.00 4.44
CA LEU A 116 -9.62 7.25 4.84
C LEU A 116 -8.71 8.44 4.55
N PHE A 117 -9.24 9.49 3.92
CA PHE A 117 -8.50 10.71 3.60
C PHE A 117 -9.05 11.90 4.40
N PRO A 118 -8.18 12.71 5.03
CA PRO A 118 -8.57 13.96 5.68
C PRO A 118 -9.22 14.97 4.72
N TYR A 119 -9.77 16.04 5.28
CA TYR A 119 -10.38 17.09 4.48
C TYR A 119 -9.36 17.78 3.56
N GLY A 120 -9.81 18.15 2.37
CA GLY A 120 -8.96 18.77 1.36
C GLY A 120 -7.91 17.84 0.73
N VAL A 121 -7.83 16.56 1.10
CA VAL A 121 -6.95 15.58 0.45
C VAL A 121 -7.74 14.80 -0.59
N ASN A 122 -7.34 14.88 -1.85
CA ASN A 122 -7.99 14.19 -2.97
C ASN A 122 -7.43 12.75 -3.15
N PRO A 123 -8.26 11.69 -2.95
CA PRO A 123 -7.82 10.29 -3.07
C PRO A 123 -7.23 9.91 -4.42
N ASP A 124 -7.65 10.55 -5.52
CA ASP A 124 -7.16 10.23 -6.86
C ASP A 124 -5.74 10.75 -7.14
N GLN A 125 -5.21 11.62 -6.27
CA GLN A 125 -3.86 12.17 -6.39
C GLN A 125 -2.82 11.43 -5.53
N TYR A 126 -3.25 10.64 -4.54
CA TYR A 126 -2.37 9.94 -3.59
C TYR A 126 -2.75 8.45 -3.53
N THR A 127 -2.40 7.72 -4.59
CA THR A 127 -2.91 6.36 -4.85
C THR A 127 -1.90 5.21 -4.64
N PRO A 128 -0.87 5.28 -3.77
CA PRO A 128 0.08 4.17 -3.67
C PRO A 128 -0.59 2.85 -3.24
N TYR A 129 -1.57 2.91 -2.33
CA TYR A 129 -2.28 1.71 -1.84
C TYR A 129 -3.37 1.23 -2.80
N LYS A 130 -4.07 2.13 -3.49
CA LYS A 130 -4.91 1.78 -4.64
C LYS A 130 -4.10 1.05 -5.71
N THR A 131 -2.90 1.57 -6.02
CA THR A 131 -1.98 0.93 -6.98
C THR A 131 -1.58 -0.46 -6.51
N LEU A 132 -1.14 -0.61 -5.25
CA LEU A 132 -0.84 -1.91 -4.65
C LEU A 132 -2.03 -2.88 -4.77
N ALA A 133 -3.21 -2.50 -4.28
CA ALA A 133 -4.40 -3.35 -4.25
C ALA A 133 -4.85 -3.81 -5.65
N THR A 134 -4.63 -2.96 -6.67
CA THR A 134 -5.04 -3.21 -8.07
C THR A 134 -3.97 -3.88 -8.93
N LEU A 135 -2.78 -4.16 -8.40
CA LEU A 135 -1.78 -4.95 -9.12
C LEU A 135 -2.36 -6.32 -9.53
N PRO A 136 -2.18 -6.77 -10.79
CA PRO A 136 -2.66 -8.07 -11.22
C PRO A 136 -2.15 -9.21 -10.32
N GLY A 137 -3.05 -9.95 -9.66
CA GLY A 137 -2.72 -11.05 -8.74
C GLY A 137 -2.60 -10.67 -7.26
N MET A 138 -2.79 -9.38 -6.91
CA MET A 138 -3.00 -8.99 -5.51
C MET A 138 -4.39 -9.41 -5.01
N ASP A 139 -5.40 -9.29 -5.87
CA ASP A 139 -6.78 -9.70 -5.62
C ASP A 139 -7.37 -9.05 -4.36
N LEU A 140 -7.09 -7.76 -4.15
CA LEU A 140 -7.67 -6.96 -3.07
C LEU A 140 -8.75 -6.03 -3.64
N GLN A 141 -9.79 -5.79 -2.85
CA GLN A 141 -10.71 -4.68 -3.12
C GLN A 141 -10.18 -3.42 -2.46
N TYR A 142 -10.38 -2.28 -3.10
CA TYR A 142 -9.94 -0.99 -2.57
C TYR A 142 -11.09 0.00 -2.59
N VAL A 143 -11.33 0.62 -1.45
CA VAL A 143 -12.32 1.68 -1.26
C VAL A 143 -11.63 2.87 -0.62
N ALA A 144 -11.82 4.06 -1.17
CA ALA A 144 -11.36 5.31 -0.58
C ALA A 144 -12.56 6.09 -0.06
N TRP A 145 -12.51 6.50 1.20
CA TRP A 145 -13.41 7.47 1.78
C TRP A 145 -12.65 8.78 2.02
N ARG A 146 -13.30 9.91 1.75
CA ARG A 146 -12.73 11.24 1.97
C ARG A 146 -13.63 12.02 2.89
N ASN A 147 -13.05 12.68 3.89
CA ASN A 147 -13.79 13.68 4.64
C ASN A 147 -14.12 14.88 3.75
N THR A 148 -15.41 15.15 3.54
CA THR A 148 -15.91 16.29 2.77
C THR A 148 -16.45 17.41 3.66
N ILE A 149 -16.49 17.21 4.98
CA ILE A 149 -17.02 18.14 5.97
C ILE A 149 -15.84 18.78 6.70
N GLU A 150 -15.65 20.09 6.53
CA GLU A 150 -14.50 20.80 7.10
C GLU A 150 -14.55 20.83 8.63
N GLU A 151 -15.75 20.93 9.20
CA GLU A 151 -16.02 20.94 10.63
C GLU A 151 -15.61 19.63 11.32
N ASN A 152 -15.49 18.54 10.54
CA ASN A 152 -15.00 17.25 11.01
C ASN A 152 -13.46 17.13 10.98
N SER A 153 -12.74 18.24 10.83
CA SER A 153 -11.28 18.26 10.83
C SER A 153 -10.71 19.14 11.94
N VAL A 154 -9.71 18.61 12.65
CA VAL A 154 -8.96 19.32 13.70
C VAL A 154 -7.52 19.51 13.23
N ASN A 155 -7.12 20.78 13.14
CA ASN A 155 -5.81 21.19 12.62
C ASN A 155 -4.94 21.69 13.77
N TYR A 156 -3.62 21.62 13.59
CA TYR A 156 -2.64 21.99 14.62
C TYR A 156 -1.57 22.94 14.05
N PRO A 157 -1.91 24.22 13.79
CA PRO A 157 -1.02 25.17 13.12
C PRO A 157 0.29 25.41 13.88
N ASP A 158 0.30 25.22 15.20
CA ASP A 158 1.45 25.45 16.09
C ASP A 158 2.44 24.28 16.17
N ARG A 159 2.12 23.13 15.56
CA ARG A 159 3.04 21.97 15.55
C ARG A 159 4.31 22.27 14.72
N PRO A 160 5.35 21.43 14.82
CA PRO A 160 6.46 21.48 13.88
C PRO A 160 5.97 21.36 12.43
N TRP A 161 6.69 21.96 11.48
CA TRP A 161 6.30 21.95 10.06
C TRP A 161 6.20 20.52 9.50
N GLU A 162 7.03 19.58 9.99
CA GLU A 162 6.95 18.16 9.58
C GLU A 162 5.64 17.48 10.00
N GLN A 163 4.88 18.08 10.91
CA GLN A 163 3.59 17.59 11.41
C GLN A 163 2.42 18.53 11.05
N GLY A 164 2.60 19.34 10.01
CA GLY A 164 1.53 20.18 9.44
C GLY A 164 1.37 21.55 10.09
N GLY A 165 2.26 21.98 10.98
CA GLY A 165 2.21 23.34 11.49
C GLY A 165 2.63 24.38 10.45
N ILE A 166 1.99 25.54 10.49
CA ILE A 166 2.12 26.62 9.48
C ILE A 166 2.53 27.96 10.08
N THR A 167 2.67 28.08 11.40
CA THR A 167 3.04 29.33 12.08
C THR A 167 4.39 29.91 11.65
N HIS A 168 5.28 29.07 11.15
CA HIS A 168 6.59 29.45 10.60
C HIS A 168 6.53 30.13 9.23
N LEU A 169 5.37 30.12 8.56
CA LEU A 169 5.17 30.72 7.25
C LEU A 169 4.75 32.20 7.37
N GLU A 170 4.89 32.96 6.29
CA GLU A 170 4.33 34.31 6.20
C GLU A 170 2.81 34.30 6.35
N LYS A 171 2.23 35.36 6.93
CA LYS A 171 0.79 35.42 7.22
C LYS A 171 -0.08 35.22 5.98
N GLU A 172 0.32 35.80 4.85
CA GLU A 172 -0.40 35.66 3.57
C GLU A 172 -0.47 34.18 3.13
N GLU A 173 0.61 33.42 3.31
CA GLU A 173 0.64 32.00 2.97
C GLU A 173 -0.21 31.17 3.94
N GLN A 174 -0.21 31.52 5.23
CA GLN A 174 -1.09 30.89 6.22
C GLN A 174 -2.57 31.11 5.85
N GLU A 175 -2.96 32.34 5.54
CA GLU A 175 -4.32 32.69 5.12
C GLU A 175 -4.72 31.96 3.83
N ARG A 176 -3.82 31.86 2.86
CA ARG A 176 -4.03 31.10 1.63
C ARG A 176 -4.29 29.61 1.90
N ILE A 177 -3.47 28.98 2.76
CA ILE A 177 -3.61 27.56 3.12
C ILE A 177 -4.94 27.31 3.84
N LEU A 178 -5.32 28.19 4.78
CA LEU A 178 -6.56 28.09 5.53
C LEU A 178 -7.79 28.22 4.62
N ALA A 179 -7.75 29.15 3.66
CA ALA A 179 -8.85 29.37 2.71
C ALA A 179 -8.98 28.28 1.62
N SER A 180 -7.94 27.47 1.39
CA SER A 180 -7.96 26.42 0.37
C SER A 180 -8.87 25.25 0.75
N LYS A 181 -9.63 24.73 -0.21
CA LYS A 181 -10.54 23.58 0.00
C LYS A 181 -9.96 22.23 -0.43
N GLU A 182 -8.93 22.25 -1.26
CA GLU A 182 -8.30 21.04 -1.78
C GLU A 182 -6.84 21.32 -2.12
N VAL A 183 -5.96 20.42 -1.67
CA VAL A 183 -4.53 20.53 -1.92
C VAL A 183 -4.27 20.41 -3.43
N PRO A 184 -3.63 21.42 -4.07
CA PRO A 184 -3.28 21.33 -5.47
C PRO A 184 -2.17 20.28 -5.70
N ARG A 185 -2.04 19.83 -6.96
CA ARG A 185 -0.93 18.97 -7.35
C ARG A 185 0.39 19.65 -7.05
N HIS A 186 1.25 18.93 -6.35
CA HIS A 186 2.53 19.45 -5.89
C HIS A 186 3.61 18.35 -5.97
N LEU A 187 4.88 18.75 -5.86
CA LEU A 187 5.96 17.79 -5.68
C LEU A 187 6.01 17.37 -4.22
N CYS A 188 6.00 16.06 -3.98
CA CYS A 188 5.84 15.51 -2.63
C CYS A 188 6.82 16.09 -1.61
N CYS A 189 6.24 16.09 -0.40
CA CYS A 189 6.83 15.78 0.89
C CYS A 189 7.21 17.00 1.71
N ARG A 190 7.29 18.19 1.10
CA ARG A 190 7.58 19.44 1.81
C ARG A 190 6.64 20.59 1.46
N ASN A 191 5.55 20.30 0.76
CA ASN A 191 4.54 21.32 0.48
C ASN A 191 3.76 21.61 1.78
N PRO A 192 3.70 22.88 2.23
CA PRO A 192 3.10 23.22 3.52
C PRO A 192 1.59 22.98 3.58
N GLU A 193 0.87 23.25 2.48
CA GLU A 193 -0.57 23.01 2.38
C GLU A 193 -0.90 21.51 2.47
N TRP A 194 -0.11 20.68 1.77
CA TRP A 194 -0.19 19.23 1.89
C TRP A 194 0.01 18.76 3.32
N LEU A 195 1.09 19.21 3.98
CA LEU A 195 1.39 18.83 5.36
C LEU A 195 0.26 19.29 6.30
N PHE A 196 -0.23 20.51 6.14
CA PHE A 196 -1.35 21.04 6.92
C PHE A 196 -2.61 20.19 6.79
N ARG A 197 -2.97 19.77 5.57
CA ARG A 197 -4.18 18.98 5.31
C ARG A 197 -4.02 17.49 5.64
N ILE A 198 -2.85 16.90 5.38
CA ILE A 198 -2.67 15.46 5.62
C ILE A 198 -2.51 15.13 7.11
N TYR A 199 -2.02 16.04 7.95
CA TYR A 199 -1.80 15.81 9.38
C TYR A 199 -3.01 16.16 10.27
N GLN A 200 -4.14 16.49 9.68
CA GLN A 200 -5.39 16.76 10.41
C GLN A 200 -5.90 15.49 11.10
N ASP A 201 -6.44 15.68 12.30
CA ASP A 201 -7.26 14.65 12.94
C ASP A 201 -8.70 14.77 12.39
N THR A 202 -9.41 13.65 12.30
CA THR A 202 -10.67 13.55 11.55
C THR A 202 -11.76 12.90 12.39
N ILE A 203 -12.94 13.51 12.41
CA ILE A 203 -14.19 12.86 12.80
C ILE A 203 -14.75 12.20 11.53
N VAL A 204 -14.95 10.89 11.55
CA VAL A 204 -15.52 10.18 10.41
C VAL A 204 -17.04 10.33 10.43
N ASP A 205 -17.60 10.92 9.38
CA ASP A 205 -19.04 10.93 9.17
C ASP A 205 -19.53 9.52 8.84
N ILE A 206 -20.11 8.83 9.83
CA ILE A 206 -20.50 7.42 9.71
C ILE A 206 -21.53 7.18 8.58
N PRO A 207 -22.57 8.01 8.38
CA PRO A 207 -23.50 7.82 7.27
C PRO A 207 -22.82 7.86 5.89
N SER A 208 -22.03 8.92 5.62
CA SER A 208 -21.24 9.06 4.38
C SER A 208 -20.26 7.91 4.21
N PHE A 209 -19.59 7.51 5.29
CA PHE A 209 -18.66 6.39 5.29
C PHE A 209 -19.33 5.08 4.87
N LEU A 210 -20.44 4.71 5.49
CA LEU A 210 -21.18 3.49 5.16
C LEU A 210 -21.77 3.52 3.74
N GLU A 211 -22.21 4.68 3.26
CA GLU A 211 -22.67 4.86 1.89
C GLU A 211 -21.55 4.50 0.89
N VAL A 212 -20.37 5.09 1.06
CA VAL A 212 -19.19 4.79 0.22
C VAL A 212 -18.81 3.30 0.27
N LEU A 213 -18.88 2.67 1.45
CA LEU A 213 -18.61 1.23 1.55
C LEU A 213 -19.63 0.39 0.80
N ARG A 214 -20.93 0.67 0.96
CA ARG A 214 -21.99 -0.05 0.25
C ARG A 214 -21.85 0.09 -1.26
N GLU A 215 -21.41 1.24 -1.74
CA GLU A 215 -21.16 1.44 -3.17
C GLU A 215 -19.90 0.73 -3.65
N GLY A 216 -18.79 0.89 -2.93
CA GLY A 216 -17.50 0.30 -3.28
C GLY A 216 -17.50 -1.23 -3.26
N LEU A 217 -18.33 -1.84 -2.41
CA LEU A 217 -18.38 -3.30 -2.23
C LEU A 217 -19.46 -4.00 -3.05
N LYS A 218 -20.34 -3.27 -3.76
CA LYS A 218 -21.33 -3.86 -4.70
C LYS A 218 -20.66 -4.62 -5.85
N ALA A 219 -19.47 -4.21 -6.25
CA ALA A 219 -18.70 -4.86 -7.30
C ALA A 219 -18.03 -6.12 -6.74
N LYS A 220 -18.65 -7.30 -6.91
CA LYS A 220 -17.97 -8.56 -6.61
C LYS A 220 -16.69 -8.65 -7.45
N PRO A 221 -15.50 -8.75 -6.85
CA PRO A 221 -14.31 -9.07 -7.62
C PRO A 221 -14.54 -10.43 -8.26
N ASN A 222 -14.34 -10.52 -9.57
CA ASN A 222 -14.30 -11.79 -10.27
C ASN A 222 -13.04 -12.52 -9.79
N LEU A 223 -13.11 -13.16 -8.62
CA LEU A 223 -12.12 -14.06 -8.05
C LEU A 223 -12.11 -15.35 -8.91
N LYS A 224 -11.78 -15.23 -10.19
CA LYS A 224 -11.25 -16.38 -10.92
C LYS A 224 -10.03 -16.79 -10.12
N LYS A 225 -10.02 -18.01 -9.58
CA LYS A 225 -8.85 -18.63 -8.95
C LYS A 225 -7.69 -18.59 -9.96
N ALA A 226 -6.98 -17.47 -10.02
CA ALA A 226 -5.76 -17.36 -10.79
C ALA A 226 -4.79 -18.29 -10.08
N LYS A 227 -4.43 -19.40 -10.74
CA LYS A 227 -3.32 -20.21 -10.25
C LYS A 227 -2.14 -19.25 -10.11
N PRO A 228 -1.45 -19.23 -8.96
CA PRO A 228 -0.30 -18.36 -8.77
C PRO A 228 0.72 -18.71 -9.86
N VAL A 229 0.85 -17.80 -10.83
CA VAL A 229 1.87 -17.90 -11.86
C VAL A 229 3.12 -17.31 -11.22
N ASN A 230 3.87 -18.17 -10.52
CA ASN A 230 5.18 -17.84 -9.96
C ASN A 230 6.18 -17.71 -11.12
N ILE A 231 6.06 -16.64 -11.92
CA ILE A 231 7.13 -16.25 -12.85
C ILE A 231 7.99 -15.25 -12.11
N VAL A 232 8.96 -15.76 -11.36
CA VAL A 232 10.08 -14.93 -10.93
C VAL A 232 10.99 -14.78 -12.15
N HIS A 233 11.38 -13.56 -12.50
CA HIS A 233 12.32 -13.34 -13.60
C HIS A 233 13.77 -13.49 -13.12
N PRO A 234 14.70 -14.00 -13.96
CA PRO A 234 16.11 -14.00 -13.64
C PRO A 234 16.59 -12.58 -13.34
N GLY A 235 17.42 -12.45 -12.32
CA GLY A 235 18.05 -11.18 -11.96
C GLY A 235 18.87 -10.66 -13.14
N ARG A 236 19.02 -9.32 -13.19
CA ARG A 236 19.81 -8.65 -14.23
C ARG A 236 21.19 -9.30 -14.36
N VAL A 237 21.60 -9.59 -15.59
CA VAL A 237 22.95 -10.06 -15.93
C VAL A 237 23.99 -9.05 -15.42
N ARG A 238 24.98 -9.53 -14.68
CA ARG A 238 26.09 -8.74 -14.14
C ARG A 238 27.42 -9.25 -14.68
N GLU A 239 28.38 -8.34 -14.82
CA GLU A 239 29.73 -8.64 -15.29
C GLU A 239 29.78 -9.47 -16.59
N PRO A 240 29.12 -9.02 -17.67
CA PRO A 240 29.20 -9.73 -18.95
C PRO A 240 30.64 -9.67 -19.49
N LYS A 241 31.18 -10.82 -19.86
CA LYS A 241 32.47 -10.98 -20.51
C LYS A 241 32.25 -11.57 -21.89
N CYS A 242 32.89 -10.97 -22.88
CA CYS A 242 32.87 -11.40 -24.26
C CYS A 242 34.31 -11.67 -24.70
N GLN A 243 34.59 -12.88 -25.17
CA GLN A 243 35.91 -13.29 -25.64
C GLN A 243 35.79 -13.82 -27.06
N THR A 244 36.55 -13.23 -27.96
CA THR A 244 36.71 -13.70 -29.32
C THR A 244 38.00 -14.50 -29.41
N SER A 245 37.93 -15.71 -29.96
CA SER A 245 39.11 -16.50 -30.27
C SER A 245 39.04 -17.01 -31.70
N VAL A 246 40.18 -16.96 -32.39
CA VAL A 246 40.34 -17.49 -33.74
C VAL A 246 41.30 -18.67 -33.61
N GLN A 247 40.77 -19.89 -33.70
CA GLN A 247 41.56 -21.12 -33.47
C GLN A 247 42.16 -21.69 -34.76
N ALA A 248 41.70 -21.25 -35.95
CA ALA A 248 42.28 -21.57 -37.25
C ALA A 248 41.73 -20.60 -38.33
N THR A 249 42.28 -20.64 -39.54
CA THR A 249 41.97 -19.71 -40.67
C THR A 249 40.49 -19.59 -41.06
N ASN A 250 39.60 -20.48 -40.58
CA ASN A 250 38.17 -20.49 -40.92
C ASN A 250 37.19 -20.63 -39.73
N GLU A 251 37.64 -20.53 -38.47
CA GLU A 251 36.73 -20.61 -37.31
C GLU A 251 36.92 -19.45 -36.34
N ALA A 252 35.95 -18.52 -36.33
CA ALA A 252 35.80 -17.51 -35.30
C ALA A 252 34.85 -18.02 -34.21
N LYS A 253 35.31 -18.06 -32.96
CA LYS A 253 34.51 -18.43 -31.79
C LYS A 253 34.26 -17.21 -30.92
N LEU A 254 32.99 -16.99 -30.57
CA LEU A 254 32.55 -16.01 -29.60
C LEU A 254 32.12 -16.72 -28.32
N ALA A 255 32.82 -16.48 -27.22
CA ALA A 255 32.46 -16.97 -25.90
C ALA A 255 31.88 -15.82 -25.07
N VAL A 256 30.62 -15.95 -24.68
CA VAL A 256 29.93 -14.99 -23.81
C VAL A 256 29.69 -15.65 -22.45
N SER A 257 30.05 -14.96 -21.36
CA SER A 257 29.83 -15.42 -19.99
C SER A 257 29.44 -14.27 -19.09
N TRP A 258 28.82 -14.55 -17.96
CA TRP A 258 28.42 -13.55 -16.97
C TRP A 258 28.32 -14.15 -15.58
N GLN A 259 28.22 -13.29 -14.56
CA GLN A 259 27.99 -13.73 -13.19
C GLN A 259 26.59 -14.35 -13.06
N ILE A 260 26.52 -15.55 -12.49
CA ILE A 260 25.26 -16.28 -12.27
C ILE A 260 24.29 -15.40 -11.46
N PRO A 261 23.06 -15.14 -11.94
CA PRO A 261 22.09 -14.37 -11.18
C PRO A 261 21.79 -15.01 -9.82
N TRP A 262 21.79 -14.20 -8.76
CA TRP A 262 21.61 -14.67 -7.39
C TRP A 262 20.30 -15.45 -7.17
N ASN A 263 19.26 -15.12 -7.94
CA ASN A 263 17.94 -15.73 -7.82
C ASN A 263 17.73 -16.95 -8.73
N LEU A 264 18.74 -17.37 -9.51
CA LEU A 264 18.61 -18.47 -10.45
C LEU A 264 18.21 -19.80 -9.77
N LYS A 265 18.65 -20.01 -8.53
CA LYS A 265 18.29 -21.19 -7.71
C LYS A 265 16.80 -21.26 -7.34
N TYR A 266 16.08 -20.16 -7.46
CA TYR A 266 14.63 -20.09 -7.21
C TYR A 266 13.82 -20.20 -8.51
N LEU A 267 14.50 -20.37 -9.65
CA LEU A 267 13.89 -20.50 -10.97
C LEU A 267 14.01 -21.94 -11.46
N LYS A 268 13.02 -22.38 -12.23
CA LYS A 268 13.18 -23.58 -13.05
C LYS A 268 14.19 -23.26 -14.15
N VAL A 269 15.44 -23.65 -13.97
CA VAL A 269 16.58 -23.30 -14.86
C VAL A 269 16.29 -23.56 -16.35
N ARG A 270 15.44 -24.55 -16.68
CA ARG A 270 15.02 -24.87 -18.07
C ARG A 270 14.16 -23.79 -18.74
N GLU A 271 13.55 -22.89 -17.98
CA GLU A 271 12.65 -21.84 -18.47
C GLU A 271 13.37 -20.48 -18.63
N VAL A 272 14.62 -20.38 -18.19
CA VAL A 272 15.41 -19.15 -18.24
C VAL A 272 16.12 -19.06 -19.59
N LYS A 273 15.72 -18.08 -20.41
CA LYS A 273 16.37 -17.73 -21.68
C LYS A 273 17.03 -16.36 -21.56
N TYR A 274 18.23 -16.22 -22.10
CA TYR A 274 18.92 -14.94 -22.25
C TYR A 274 18.99 -14.62 -23.74
N GLU A 275 18.59 -13.41 -24.10
CA GLU A 275 18.81 -12.87 -25.44
C GLU A 275 20.16 -12.15 -25.46
N VAL A 276 21.03 -12.57 -26.37
CA VAL A 276 22.34 -11.95 -26.59
C VAL A 276 22.27 -11.21 -27.92
N TRP A 277 22.42 -9.89 -27.87
CA TRP A 277 22.47 -9.02 -29.04
C TRP A 277 23.95 -8.84 -29.40
N ILE A 278 24.35 -9.33 -30.58
CA ILE A 278 25.72 -9.29 -31.10
C ILE A 278 25.76 -8.31 -32.28
#